data_AF-A0A4R5KVT5-F1
#
_entry.id   AF-A0A4R5KVT5-F1
#
_cell.length_a   1.000
_cell.length_b   1.000
_cell.length_c   1.000
_cell.angle_alpha   90.00
_cell.angle_beta   90.00
_cell.angle_gamma   90.00
#
_symmetry.space_group_name_H-M   'P 1'
#
loop_
_entity.id
_entity.type
_entity.pdbx_description
1 polymer ?
#
loop_
_entity_poly.entity_id
_entity_poly.type
_entity_poly.pdbx_seq_one_letter_code
_entity_poly.pdbx_strand_id
1 'polypeptide(L)' 'MIVSALLELKIHRYVDELHELVNVKGYALTNPEVVNKSMELDLLILKAMRGQSNAFTTMKLSHD' A
#
# COMPACT_ATOMS: atom_id res chain seq x y z
N MET A 1 16.77 -0.78 -6.28
CA MET A 1 15.44 -0.21 -5.99
C MET A 1 14.50 -1.38 -5.76
N ILE A 2 14.10 -1.66 -4.52
CA ILE A 2 13.21 -2.80 -4.23
C ILE A 2 12.20 -2.32 -3.19
N VAL A 3 10.94 -2.12 -3.61
CA VAL A 3 9.82 -2.29 -2.67
C VAL A 3 10.01 -3.69 -2.11
N SER A 4 10.16 -3.84 -0.80
CA SER A 4 10.43 -5.16 -0.25
C SER A 4 9.32 -6.11 -0.72
N ALA A 5 9.67 -7.31 -1.18
CA ALA A 5 8.68 -8.28 -1.68
C ALA A 5 7.56 -8.54 -0.65
N LEU A 6 7.87 -8.37 0.63
CA LEU A 6 6.91 -8.40 1.73
C LEU A 6 5.88 -7.25 1.68
N LEU A 7 6.30 -6.04 1.33
CA LEU A 7 5.42 -4.88 1.21
C LEU A 7 4.51 -5.01 -0.02
N GLU A 8 5.05 -5.49 -1.14
CA GLU A 8 4.27 -5.77 -2.35
C GLU A 8 3.22 -6.87 -2.11
N LEU A 9 3.61 -7.99 -1.48
CA LEU A 9 2.66 -9.03 -1.06
C LEU A 9 1.57 -8.49 -0.14
N LYS A 10 1.93 -7.59 0.79
CA LYS A 10 0.97 -6.97 1.69
C LYS A 10 -0.01 -6.07 0.93
N ILE A 11 0.47 -5.28 -0.03
CA ILE A 11 -0.38 -4.43 -0.88
C ILE A 11 -1.37 -5.29 -1.68
N HIS A 12 -0.89 -6.36 -2.35
CA HIS A 12 -1.76 -7.26 -3.11
C HIS A 12 -2.84 -7.89 -2.23
N ARG A 13 -2.48 -8.36 -1.03
CA ARG A 13 -3.46 -8.92 -0.10
C ARG A 13 -4.56 -7.91 0.27
N TYR A 14 -4.20 -6.65 0.50
CA TYR A 14 -5.19 -5.61 0.81
C TYR A 14 -6.12 -5.32 -0.38
N VAL A 15 -5.59 -5.37 -1.60
CA VAL A 15 -6.38 -5.24 -2.84
C VAL A 15 -7.38 -6.40 -2.97
N ASP A 16 -6.93 -7.63 -2.74
CA ASP A 16 -7.80 -8.82 -2.80
C ASP A 16 -8.90 -8.76 -1.75
N GLU A 17 -8.57 -8.34 -0.52
CA GLU A 17 -9.55 -8.20 0.55
C GLU A 17 -10.57 -7.08 0.26
N LEU A 18 -10.16 -5.98 -0.37
CA LEU A 18 -11.10 -4.94 -0.84
C LEU A 18 -11.97 -5.45 -1.98
N HIS A 19 -11.40 -6.22 -2.90
CA HIS A 19 -12.14 -6.87 -3.98
C HIS A 19 -13.22 -7.80 -3.42
N GLU A 20 -12.90 -8.59 -2.39
CA GLU A 20 -13.86 -9.46 -1.71
C GLU A 20 -15.00 -8.64 -1.08
N LEU A 21 -14.68 -7.56 -0.36
CA LEU A 21 -15.70 -6.73 0.29
C LEU A 21 -16.67 -6.09 -0.72
N VAL A 22 -16.16 -5.59 -1.84
CA VAL A 22 -16.99 -4.86 -2.83
C VAL A 22 -17.67 -5.81 -3.80
N ASN A 23 -16.95 -6.78 -4.37
CA ASN A 23 -17.45 -7.61 -5.47
C ASN A 23 -18.09 -8.92 -5.02
N VAL A 24 -17.59 -9.52 -3.93
CA VAL A 24 -18.14 -10.79 -3.42
C VAL A 24 -19.24 -10.52 -2.39
N LYS A 25 -18.99 -9.62 -1.44
CA LYS A 25 -19.96 -9.28 -0.39
C LYS A 25 -20.92 -8.15 -0.77
N GLY A 26 -20.64 -7.42 -1.86
CA GLY A 26 -21.53 -6.37 -2.37
C GLY A 26 -21.57 -5.11 -1.51
N TYR A 27 -20.57 -4.87 -0.67
CA TYR A 27 -20.54 -3.67 0.16
C TYR A 27 -20.33 -2.42 -0.68
N ALA A 28 -21.10 -1.38 -0.36
CA ALA A 28 -20.90 -0.06 -0.93
C ALA A 28 -19.51 0.49 -0.58
N LEU A 29 -18.96 1.35 -1.44
CA LEU A 29 -17.66 2.00 -1.20
C LEU A 29 -17.67 2.91 0.04
N THR A 30 -18.85 3.35 0.48
CA THR A 30 -19.04 4.13 1.71
C THR A 30 -19.22 3.25 2.96
N ASN A 31 -19.24 1.93 2.80
CA ASN A 31 -19.30 1.01 3.94
C ASN A 31 -18.05 1.23 4.82
N PRO A 32 -18.19 1.41 6.14
CA PRO A 32 -17.06 1.67 7.03
C PRO A 32 -15.93 0.65 6.93
N GLU A 33 -16.23 -0.62 6.67
CA GLU A 33 -15.23 -1.68 6.52
C GLU A 33 -14.40 -1.50 5.25
N VAL A 34 -15.04 -1.13 4.14
CA VAL A 34 -14.38 -0.83 2.86
C VAL A 34 -13.52 0.43 3.00
N VAL A 35 -14.05 1.48 3.63
CA VAL A 35 -13.35 2.76 3.86
C VAL A 35 -12.12 2.58 4.76
N ASN A 36 -12.26 1.85 5.87
CA ASN A 36 -11.13 1.62 6.76
C ASN A 36 -10.03 0.84 6.06
N LYS A 37 -10.39 -0.19 5.31
CA LYS A 37 -9.42 -1.03 4.62
C LYS A 37 -8.76 -0.31 3.43
N SER A 38 -9.47 0.56 2.71
CA SER A 38 -8.87 1.39 1.67
C SER A 38 -7.90 2.42 2.26
N MET A 39 -8.23 3.02 3.40
CA MET A 39 -7.33 3.93 4.11
C MET A 39 -6.04 3.23 4.58
N GLU A 40 -6.13 1.99 5.07
CA GLU A 40 -4.94 1.20 5.42
C GLU A 40 -4.05 0.88 4.20
N LEU A 41 -4.67 0.57 3.06
CA LEU A 41 -3.97 0.36 1.79
C LEU A 41 -3.25 1.64 1.32
N ASP A 42 -3.91 2.80 1.37
CA ASP A 42 -3.33 4.08 1.02
C ASP A 42 -2.09 4.40 1.88
N LEU A 43 -2.19 4.15 3.19
CA LEU A 43 -1.06 4.32 4.11
C LEU A 43 0.12 3.39 3.77
N LEU A 44 -0.14 2.15 3.34
CA LEU A 44 0.90 1.22 2.91
C LEU A 44 1.58 1.69 1.62
N ILE A 45 0.81 2.18 0.64
CA ILE A 45 1.34 2.72 -0.60
C ILE A 45 2.19 3.96 -0.32
N LEU A 46 1.71 4.89 0.50
CA LEU A 46 2.47 6.08 0.90
C LEU A 46 3.78 5.71 1.62
N LYS A 47 3.76 4.68 2.47
CA LYS A 47 4.99 4.16 3.11
C LYS A 47 5.95 3.56 2.08
N ALA A 48 5.45 2.81 1.10
CA ALA A 48 6.26 2.27 0.02
C ALA A 48 6.94 3.39 -0.78
N MET A 49 6.17 4.41 -1.18
CA MET A 49 6.66 5.56 -1.94
C MET A 49 7.67 6.40 -1.14
N ARG A 50 7.42 6.66 0.15
CA ARG A 50 8.40 7.35 1.02
C ARG A 50 9.68 6.54 1.22
N GLY A 51 9.56 5.22 1.36
CA GLY A 51 10.72 4.32 1.41
C GLY A 51 11.59 4.40 0.16
N GLN A 52 10.97 4.53 -1.01
CA GLN A 52 11.67 4.75 -2.28
C GLN A 52 12.32 6.14 -2.36
N SER A 53 11.62 7.19 -1.90
CA SER A 53 12.15 8.56 -1.88
C SER A 53 13.35 8.71 -0.96
N ASN A 54 13.29 8.13 0.26
CA ASN A 54 14.40 8.18 1.21
C ASN A 54 15.62 7.38 0.73
N ALA A 55 15.43 6.20 0.12
CA ALA A 55 16.53 5.40 -0.43
C ALA A 55 17.29 6.12 -1.54
N PHE A 56 16.62 6.98 -2.32
CA PHE A 56 17.25 7.81 -3.34
C PHE A 56 18.12 8.93 -2.73
N THR A 57 17.67 9.53 -1.63
CA THR A 57 18.42 10.59 -0.94
C THR A 57 19.69 10.06 -0.27
N THR A 58 19.65 8.91 0.40
CA THR A 58 20.84 8.33 1.06
C THR A 58 21.91 7.88 0.07
N MET A 59 21.50 7.43 -1.13
CA MET A 59 22.43 7.00 -2.18
C MET A 59 23.15 8.17 -2.86
N LYS A 60 22.58 9.39 -2.82
CA LYS A 60 23.23 10.63 -3.27
C LYS A 60 24.28 11.16 -2.28
N LEU A 61 24.07 10.96 -0.97
CA LEU A 61 25.01 11.45 0.07
C LEU A 61 26.26 10.59 0.26
N SER A 62 26.33 9.42 -0.38
CA SER A 62 27.48 8.49 -0.28
C SER A 62 28.41 8.55 -1.50
N HIS A 63 28.36 9.65 -2.26
CA HIS A 63 29.22 9.93 -3.43
C HIS A 63 29.88 11.32 -3.39
N ASP A 64 29.86 11.99 -2.23
CA ASP A 64 30.69 13.16 -1.91
C ASP A 64 31.73 12.76 -0.83
#